data_AF-A0A432W9N7-F1
#
_entry.id   AF-A0A432W9N7-F1
#
_cell.length_a   1.000
_cell.length_b   1.000
_cell.length_c   1.000
_cell.angle_alpha   90.00
_cell.angle_beta   90.00
_cell.angle_gamma   90.00
#
_symmetry.space_group_name_H-M   'P 1'
#
loop_
_entity.id
_entity.type
_entity.pdbx_description
1 polymer ?
#
loop_
_entity_poly.entity_id
_entity_poly.type
_entity_poly.pdbx_seq_one_letter_code
_entity_poly.pdbx_strand_id
1 'polypeptide(L)'
;MALTPKGYRLTPLYDALSAHGFAQVGNLHPKKIKMAMAVNSKNRHYHWHTIFPRHWKSHAESVGYDIERMDSVIANITSKLEASLDIASEEAASISIRAEQTAEAVRKGTLRALGRFKPSVETG
;
A
#
# COMPACT_ATOMS: atom_id res chain seq x y z
N MET A 1 -4.01 -28.16 2.62
CA MET A 1 -3.73 -27.17 3.68
C MET A 1 -4.94 -27.16 4.62
N ALA A 2 -4.90 -27.99 5.67
CA ALA A 2 -6.08 -28.30 6.49
C ALA A 2 -6.11 -27.45 7.78
N LEU A 3 -7.31 -27.01 8.17
CA LEU A 3 -7.61 -26.40 9.46
C LEU A 3 -7.19 -27.38 10.57
N THR A 4 -6.37 -26.93 11.52
CA THR A 4 -6.00 -27.78 12.66
C THR A 4 -7.18 -27.92 13.62
N PRO A 5 -7.40 -29.06 14.28
CA PRO A 5 -8.63 -29.36 15.03
C PRO A 5 -8.96 -28.42 16.20
N LYS A 6 -8.05 -27.53 16.59
CA LYS A 6 -8.19 -26.60 17.74
C LYS A 6 -7.54 -25.22 17.50
N GLY A 7 -7.42 -24.78 16.25
CA GLY A 7 -6.73 -23.53 15.93
C GLY A 7 -7.39 -22.74 14.81
N TYR A 8 -7.17 -21.43 14.81
CA TYR A 8 -7.52 -20.55 13.71
C TYR A 8 -6.24 -20.07 13.00
N ARG A 9 -6.36 -19.83 11.70
CA ARG A 9 -5.32 -19.18 10.89
C ARG A 9 -5.99 -18.12 10.05
N LEU A 10 -5.26 -17.04 9.76
CA LEU A 10 -5.70 -16.04 8.80
C LEU A 10 -5.96 -16.71 7.44
N THR A 11 -7.13 -16.42 6.87
CA THR A 11 -7.41 -16.71 5.47
C THR A 11 -6.53 -15.84 4.58
N PRO A 12 -6.31 -16.22 3.31
CA PRO A 12 -5.72 -15.30 2.33
C PRO A 12 -6.47 -13.96 2.29
N LEU A 13 -5.76 -12.89 1.92
CA LEU A 13 -6.37 -11.57 1.70
C LEU A 13 -7.20 -11.59 0.42
N TYR A 14 -8.41 -11.05 0.48
CA TYR A 14 -9.33 -10.89 -0.64
C TYR A 14 -9.90 -9.45 -0.65
N ASP A 15 -10.69 -9.10 -1.67
CA ASP A 15 -11.27 -7.76 -1.87
C ASP A 15 -10.24 -6.61 -1.93
N ALA A 16 -9.12 -6.84 -2.62
CA ALA A 16 -8.13 -5.81 -2.87
C ALA A 16 -8.53 -4.93 -4.06
N LEU A 17 -8.96 -3.70 -3.80
CA LEU A 17 -9.29 -2.69 -4.80
C LEU A 17 -8.46 -1.42 -4.63
N SER A 18 -8.03 -0.82 -5.75
CA SER A 18 -7.28 0.43 -5.73
C SER A 18 -8.18 1.63 -5.97
N ALA A 19 -8.06 2.63 -5.09
CA ALA A 19 -8.75 3.92 -5.27
C ALA A 19 -8.17 4.77 -6.42
N HIS A 20 -6.96 4.45 -6.90
CA HIS A 20 -6.27 5.26 -7.92
C HIS A 20 -6.96 5.21 -9.29
N GLY A 21 -7.56 4.07 -9.67
CA GLY A 21 -8.34 3.97 -10.91
C GLY A 21 -9.58 4.88 -10.90
N PHE A 22 -10.22 5.04 -9.74
CA PHE A 22 -11.38 5.92 -9.59
C PHE A 22 -11.03 7.41 -9.51
N ALA A 23 -9.83 7.74 -8.99
CA ALA A 23 -9.37 9.11 -8.87
C ALA A 23 -9.14 9.80 -10.22
N GLN A 24 -8.84 9.04 -11.28
CA GLN A 24 -8.55 9.58 -12.62
C GLN A 24 -9.81 9.94 -13.42
N VAL A 25 -10.96 9.36 -13.08
CA VAL A 25 -12.27 9.64 -13.70
C VAL A 25 -12.93 10.91 -13.11
N GLY A 26 -12.21 11.67 -12.26
CA GLY A 26 -12.67 12.95 -11.70
C GLY A 26 -13.54 12.83 -10.44
N ASN A 27 -13.85 11.61 -10.00
CA ASN A 27 -14.81 11.37 -8.92
C ASN A 27 -14.21 11.39 -7.50
N LEU A 28 -12.88 11.41 -7.35
CA LEU A 28 -12.26 11.33 -6.02
C LEU A 28 -10.97 12.14 -5.90
N HIS A 29 -11.02 13.22 -5.12
CA HIS A 29 -9.85 14.03 -4.81
C HIS A 29 -8.86 13.26 -3.91
N PRO A 30 -7.55 13.20 -4.19
CA PRO A 30 -6.58 12.38 -3.44
C PRO A 30 -6.58 12.62 -1.92
N LYS A 31 -6.80 13.85 -1.48
CA LYS A 31 -6.87 14.21 -0.04
C LYS A 31 -8.09 13.61 0.69
N LYS A 32 -9.15 13.27 -0.04
CA LYS A 32 -10.38 12.68 0.51
C LYS A 32 -10.29 11.16 0.71
N ILE A 33 -9.25 10.52 0.16
CA ILE A 33 -9.02 9.08 0.34
C ILE A 33 -8.70 8.80 1.82
N LYS A 34 -9.49 7.89 2.42
CA LYS A 34 -9.33 7.43 3.79
C LYS A 34 -9.13 5.91 3.83
N MET A 35 -8.29 5.46 4.76
CA MET A 35 -8.13 4.06 5.11
C MET A 35 -9.34 3.58 5.90
N ALA A 36 -9.74 2.32 5.71
CA ALA A 36 -10.81 1.71 6.51
C ALA A 36 -10.40 1.56 8.00
N MET A 37 -9.12 1.29 8.25
CA MET A 37 -8.53 1.21 9.59
C MET A 37 -7.45 2.27 9.77
N ALA A 38 -7.37 2.85 10.96
CA ALA A 38 -6.37 3.86 11.28
C ALA A 38 -4.97 3.26 11.44
N VAL A 39 -3.96 4.00 11.00
CA VAL A 39 -2.57 3.79 11.42
C VAL A 39 -2.36 4.61 12.70
N ASN A 40 -2.01 3.95 13.79
CA ASN A 40 -1.80 4.62 15.07
C ASN A 40 -0.35 5.11 15.17
N SER A 41 -0.17 6.41 15.41
CA SER A 41 1.09 6.99 15.86
C SER A 41 0.77 7.91 17.05
N LYS A 42 1.39 9.09 17.16
CA LYS A 42 0.96 10.11 18.14
C LYS A 42 -0.54 10.44 18.01
N ASN A 43 -1.03 10.47 16.77
CA ASN A 43 -2.45 10.62 16.42
C ASN A 43 -2.93 9.45 15.55
N ARG A 44 -4.24 9.27 15.43
CA ARG A 44 -4.85 8.30 14.50
C ARG A 44 -4.88 8.85 13.08
N HIS A 45 -4.19 8.17 12.16
CA HIS A 45 -4.15 8.57 10.75
C HIS A 45 -5.12 7.73 9.91
N TYR A 46 -6.21 8.35 9.46
CA TYR A 46 -7.12 7.75 8.47
C TYR A 46 -6.84 8.24 7.06
N HIS A 47 -6.45 9.50 6.89
CA HIS A 47 -6.27 10.07 5.56
C HIS A 47 -5.02 9.51 4.90
N TRP A 48 -5.18 8.80 3.78
CA TRP A 48 -4.11 8.09 3.07
C TRP A 48 -2.88 8.98 2.81
N HIS A 49 -3.11 10.20 2.34
CA HIS A 49 -2.06 11.16 2.01
C HIS A 49 -1.25 11.65 3.24
N THR A 50 -1.75 11.45 4.45
CA THR A 50 -1.07 11.85 5.71
C THR A 50 -0.26 10.71 6.34
N ILE A 51 -0.30 9.50 5.75
CA ILE A 51 0.43 8.34 6.26
C ILE A 51 1.85 8.32 5.67
N PHE A 52 2.84 8.10 6.54
CA PHE A 52 4.27 8.07 6.24
C PHE A 52 4.93 6.84 6.89
N PRO A 53 6.13 6.41 6.45
CA PRO A 53 6.82 5.23 7.00
C PRO A 53 6.94 5.24 8.52
N ARG A 54 7.30 6.39 9.11
CA ARG A 54 7.39 6.57 10.57
C ARG A 54 6.10 6.22 11.32
N HIS A 55 4.92 6.42 10.72
CA HIS A 55 3.66 6.11 11.38
C HIS A 55 3.45 4.61 11.51
N TRP A 56 3.96 3.82 10.55
CA TRP A 56 3.91 2.35 10.62
C TRP A 56 4.82 1.80 11.72
N LYS A 57 5.97 2.43 11.97
CA LYS A 57 6.84 2.08 13.11
C LYS A 57 6.16 2.35 14.45
N SER A 58 5.60 3.55 14.64
CA SER A 58 4.82 3.84 15.85
C SER A 58 3.62 2.90 15.99
N HIS A 59 3.01 2.51 14.88
CA HIS A 59 1.89 1.57 14.91
C HIS A 59 2.33 0.19 15.37
N ALA A 60 3.45 -0.32 14.84
CA ALA A 60 4.06 -1.58 15.27
C ALA A 60 4.32 -1.58 16.78
N GLU A 61 4.97 -0.53 17.28
CA GLU A 61 5.23 -0.36 18.71
C GLU A 61 3.93 -0.37 19.53
N SER A 62 2.89 0.33 19.08
CA SER A 62 1.60 0.41 19.78
C SER A 62 0.85 -0.92 19.91
N VAL A 63 1.14 -1.89 19.04
CA VAL A 63 0.50 -3.21 19.03
C VAL A 63 1.45 -4.33 19.49
N GLY A 64 2.63 -3.98 19.99
CA GLY A 64 3.64 -4.96 20.42
C GLY A 64 4.28 -5.74 19.28
N TYR A 65 4.29 -5.18 18.06
CA TYR A 65 4.97 -5.76 16.91
C TYR A 65 6.41 -5.23 16.81
N ASP A 66 7.33 -6.11 16.41
CA ASP A 66 8.75 -5.78 16.30
C ASP A 66 9.05 -4.69 15.26
N ILE A 67 9.77 -3.65 15.67
CA ILE A 67 10.01 -2.44 14.87
C ILE A 67 10.98 -2.74 13.73
N GLU A 68 12.04 -3.51 13.97
CA GLU A 68 13.04 -3.87 12.94
C GLU A 68 12.41 -4.76 11.86
N ARG A 69 11.52 -5.66 12.28
CA ARG A 69 10.71 -6.47 11.37
C ARG A 69 9.72 -5.61 10.58
N MET A 70 9.15 -4.57 11.15
CA MET A 70 8.30 -3.63 10.41
C MET A 70 9.11 -2.90 9.33
N ASP A 71 10.29 -2.38 9.66
CA ASP A 71 11.18 -1.74 8.69
C ASP A 71 11.60 -2.72 7.57
N SER A 72 11.88 -3.97 7.93
CA SER A 72 12.20 -5.05 6.98
C SER A 72 11.03 -5.36 6.03
N VAL A 73 9.80 -5.38 6.54
CA VAL A 73 8.58 -5.58 5.72
C VAL A 73 8.40 -4.41 4.76
N ILE A 74 8.54 -3.17 5.25
CA ILE A 74 8.44 -1.97 4.40
C ILE A 74 9.49 -2.03 3.28
N ALA A 75 10.74 -2.32 3.62
CA ALA A 75 11.84 -2.45 2.65
C ALA A 75 11.61 -3.57 1.63
N ASN A 76 11.07 -4.71 2.05
CA ASN A 76 10.76 -5.82 1.15
C ASN A 76 9.67 -5.45 0.14
N ILE A 77 8.63 -4.75 0.59
CA ILE A 77 7.52 -4.32 -0.27
C ILE A 77 8.01 -3.25 -1.25
N THR A 78 8.74 -2.24 -0.78
CA THR A 78 9.19 -1.13 -1.63
C THR A 78 10.21 -1.56 -2.66
N SER A 79 11.16 -2.44 -2.30
CA SER A 79 12.17 -2.96 -3.24
C SER A 79 11.58 -3.77 -4.39
N LYS A 80 10.50 -4.51 -4.15
CA LYS A 80 9.82 -5.34 -5.18
C LYS A 80 8.74 -4.58 -5.95
N LEU A 81 8.37 -3.39 -5.50
CA LEU A 81 7.18 -2.69 -5.97
C LEU A 81 7.23 -2.35 -7.45
N GLU A 82 8.35 -1.77 -7.92
CA GLU A 82 8.48 -1.34 -9.31
C GLU A 82 8.42 -2.53 -10.27
N ALA A 83 9.21 -3.57 -10.03
CA ALA A 83 9.18 -4.79 -10.84
C ALA A 83 7.81 -5.48 -10.83
N SER A 84 7.12 -5.52 -9.69
CA SER A 84 5.77 -6.11 -9.60
C SER A 84 4.73 -5.30 -10.37
N LEU A 85 4.87 -3.97 -10.40
CA LEU A 85 3.97 -3.09 -11.17
C LEU A 85 4.17 -3.25 -12.68
N ASP A 86 5.41 -3.49 -13.13
CA ASP A 86 5.69 -3.69 -14.55
C ASP A 86 5.07 -5.01 -15.05
N ILE A 87 5.27 -6.11 -14.31
CA ILE A 87 4.63 -7.41 -14.60
C ILE A 87 3.10 -7.27 -14.65
N ALA A 88 2.50 -6.62 -13.64
CA ALA A 88 1.05 -6.43 -13.60
C ALA A 88 0.52 -5.53 -14.74
N SER A 89 1.33 -4.59 -15.21
CA SER A 89 0.94 -3.70 -16.32
C SER A 89 0.98 -4.42 -17.66
N GLU A 90 1.99 -5.27 -17.88
CA GLU A 90 2.09 -6.14 -19.06
C GLU A 90 0.91 -7.11 -19.14
N GLU A 91 0.57 -7.75 -18.01
CA GLU A 91 -0.58 -8.64 -17.93
C GLU A 91 -1.90 -7.90 -18.22
N ALA A 92 -2.10 -6.71 -17.64
CA ALA A 92 -3.29 -5.91 -17.89
C ALA A 92 -3.44 -5.48 -19.36
N ALA A 93 -2.33 -5.12 -20.01
CA ALA A 93 -2.30 -4.75 -21.44
C ALA A 93 -2.75 -5.91 -22.34
N SER A 94 -2.41 -7.15 -21.96
CA SER A 94 -2.85 -8.34 -22.71
C SER A 94 -4.36 -8.62 -22.62
N ILE A 95 -5.04 -8.09 -21.59
CA ILE A 95 -6.46 -8.35 -21.34
C ILE A 95 -7.36 -7.41 -22.13
N SER A 96 -7.17 -6.09 -22.00
CA SER A 96 -7.97 -5.08 -22.71
C SER A 96 -7.42 -3.67 -22.54
N ILE A 97 -7.78 -2.77 -23.46
CA ILE A 97 -7.45 -1.33 -23.39
C ILE A 97 -7.95 -0.70 -22.08
N ARG A 98 -9.12 -1.10 -21.58
CA ARG A 98 -9.67 -0.58 -20.32
C ARG A 98 -8.87 -1.04 -19.10
N ALA A 99 -8.41 -2.30 -19.12
CA ALA A 99 -7.55 -2.84 -18.07
C ALA A 99 -6.19 -2.14 -18.05
N GLU A 100 -5.60 -1.90 -19.23
CA GLU A 100 -4.36 -1.14 -19.39
C GLU A 100 -4.45 0.28 -18.80
N GLN A 101 -5.50 1.03 -19.16
CA GLN A 101 -5.73 2.38 -18.62
C GLN A 101 -5.86 2.38 -17.09
N THR A 102 -6.52 1.36 -16.53
CA THR A 102 -6.67 1.20 -15.08
C THR A 102 -5.32 0.87 -14.43
N ALA A 103 -4.54 -0.03 -15.03
CA ALA A 103 -3.22 -0.40 -14.55
C ALA A 103 -2.27 0.81 -14.55
N GLU A 104 -2.30 1.64 -15.60
CA GLU A 104 -1.52 2.88 -15.68
C GLU A 104 -1.89 3.85 -14.54
N ALA A 105 -3.19 4.04 -14.29
CA ALA A 105 -3.68 4.89 -13.21
C ALA A 105 -3.17 4.42 -11.83
N VAL A 106 -3.26 3.12 -11.58
CA VAL A 106 -2.75 2.49 -10.35
C VAL A 106 -1.24 2.64 -10.26
N ARG A 107 -0.49 2.31 -11.31
CA ARG A 107 0.98 2.43 -11.36
C ARG A 107 1.43 3.86 -11.03
N LYS A 108 0.88 4.86 -11.71
CA LYS A 108 1.21 6.28 -11.49
C LYS A 108 0.84 6.74 -10.08
N GLY A 109 -0.28 6.25 -9.53
CA GLY A 109 -0.70 6.53 -8.15
C GLY A 109 0.27 5.94 -7.13
N THR A 110 0.64 4.68 -7.32
CA THR A 110 1.52 3.91 -6.45
C THR A 110 2.96 4.45 -6.47
N LEU A 111 3.52 4.79 -7.63
CA LEU A 111 4.86 5.39 -7.73
C LEU A 111 4.94 6.77 -7.04
N ARG A 112 3.88 7.57 -7.13
CA ARG A 112 3.78 8.83 -6.36
C ARG A 112 3.74 8.56 -4.85
N ALA A 113 3.02 7.53 -4.43
CA ALA A 113 2.98 7.13 -3.02
C ALA A 113 4.33 6.61 -2.53
N LEU A 114 5.07 5.86 -3.35
CA LEU A 114 6.41 5.32 -3.07
C LEU A 114 7.42 6.44 -2.77
N GLY A 115 7.27 7.62 -3.37
CA GLY A 115 8.09 8.80 -3.05
C GLY A 115 8.10 9.17 -1.56
N ARG A 116 7.06 8.83 -0.79
CA ARG A 116 7.01 9.03 0.67
C ARG A 116 7.82 8.02 1.47
N PHE A 117 8.16 6.89 0.86
CA PHE A 117 8.90 5.78 1.45
C PHE A 117 10.38 5.76 1.09
N LYS A 118 10.80 6.60 0.14
CA LYS A 118 12.23 6.83 -0.10
C LYS A 118 12.79 7.57 1.12
N PRO A 119 13.98 7.19 1.63
CA PRO A 119 14.65 7.98 2.64
C PRO A 119 14.84 9.39 2.08
N SER A 120 14.47 10.40 2.86
CA SER A 120 14.89 11.78 2.58
C SER A 120 16.41 11.76 2.51
N VAL A 121 16.97 11.96 1.32
CA VAL A 121 18.39 12.24 1.16
C VAL A 121 18.66 13.45 2.04
N GLU A 122 19.38 13.23 3.15
CA GLU A 122 19.89 14.30 3.98
C GLU A 122 20.73 15.19 3.07
N THR A 123 20.17 16.34 2.71
CA THR A 123 20.92 17.42 2.08
C THR A 123 21.63 18.09 3.25
N GLY A 124 22.87 17.65 3.51
CA GLY A 124 23.82 18.36 4.36
C GLY A 124 24.37 19.58 3.66
#